data_AF-A0A357T0D6-F1
#
_entry.id   AF-A0A357T0D6-F1
#
_cell.length_a   1.000
_cell.length_b   1.000
_cell.length_c   1.000
_cell.angle_alpha   90.00
_cell.angle_beta   90.00
_cell.angle_gamma   90.00
#
_symmetry.space_group_name_H-M   'P 1'
#
loop_
_entity.id
_entity.type
_entity.pdbx_description
1 polymer ?
#
loop_
_entity_poly.entity_id
_entity_poly.type
_entity_poly.pdbx_seq_one_letter_code
_entity_poly.pdbx_strand_id
1 'polypeptide(L)'
;KVASEQDGLRFYLPVAPTINRDQIRSYLYDYPGLVKTVGSEEVYTLMASADFGIFASGTATLEAALLGLPVIVIYRLTKLSAFIFRLLANKEQKEKKVIVALPNLVKGRGVVPELIQDDLTVEALASKFRDLLEKKEFTKEISRELLQIPELLGPPGVMERVATIVVGEAAH
;
A
#
# COMPACT_ATOMS: atom_id res chain seq x y z
N LYS A 1 0.75 17.48 11.65
CA LYS A 1 1.07 18.42 10.55
C LYS A 1 -0.13 18.63 9.63
N VAL A 2 -0.54 17.67 8.79
CA VAL A 2 -1.71 17.92 7.92
C VAL A 2 -3.01 18.12 8.72
N ALA A 3 -3.25 17.31 9.74
CA ALA A 3 -4.44 17.43 10.59
C ALA A 3 -4.53 18.74 11.40
N SER A 4 -3.43 19.49 11.56
CA SER A 4 -3.47 20.81 12.21
C SER A 4 -3.74 21.94 11.21
N GLU A 5 -3.74 21.65 9.91
CA GLU A 5 -3.93 22.60 8.81
C GLU A 5 -5.32 22.46 8.16
N GLN A 6 -6.02 21.35 8.40
CA GLN A 6 -7.25 20.94 7.71
C GLN A 6 -8.25 20.35 8.71
N ASP A 7 -9.43 20.94 8.79
CA ASP A 7 -10.53 20.44 9.63
C ASP A 7 -11.31 19.31 8.95
N GLY A 8 -12.01 18.50 9.76
CA GLY A 8 -12.93 17.46 9.27
C GLY A 8 -12.28 16.15 8.84
N LEU A 9 -10.95 16.03 8.92
CA LEU A 9 -10.23 14.78 8.66
C LEU A 9 -10.50 13.74 9.76
N ARG A 10 -10.71 12.49 9.37
CA ARG A 10 -10.86 11.36 10.28
C ARG A 10 -9.84 10.29 9.93
N PHE A 11 -9.03 9.89 10.90
CA PHE A 11 -8.00 8.88 10.70
C PHE A 11 -8.42 7.58 11.37
N TYR A 12 -8.33 6.49 10.64
CA TYR A 12 -8.58 5.14 11.14
C TYR A 12 -7.33 4.29 11.01
N LEU A 13 -7.03 3.53 12.05
CA LEU A 13 -5.91 2.59 12.06
C LEU A 13 -6.42 1.19 12.42
N PRO A 14 -6.57 0.29 11.44
CA PRO A 14 -6.85 -1.11 11.74
C PRO A 14 -5.62 -1.75 12.39
N VAL A 15 -5.84 -2.46 13.49
CA VAL A 15 -4.78 -3.08 14.29
C VAL A 15 -4.95 -4.60 14.28
N ALA A 16 -3.94 -5.29 13.75
CA ALA A 16 -3.91 -6.76 13.78
C ALA A 16 -3.81 -7.30 15.22
N PRO A 17 -4.39 -8.47 15.53
CA PRO A 17 -4.41 -9.03 16.90
C PRO A 17 -3.00 -9.29 17.46
N THR A 18 -2.02 -9.50 16.59
CA THR A 18 -0.62 -9.77 16.93
C THR A 18 0.16 -8.51 17.33
N ILE A 19 -0.38 -7.31 17.09
CA ILE A 19 0.29 -6.06 17.41
C ILE A 19 -0.07 -5.62 18.83
N ASN A 20 0.96 -5.25 19.60
CA ASN A 20 0.78 -4.73 20.95
C ASN A 20 0.04 -3.37 20.92
N ARG A 21 -1.18 -3.35 21.45
CA ARG A 21 -2.02 -2.14 21.51
C ARG A 21 -1.45 -1.06 22.40
N ASP A 22 -0.69 -1.41 23.44
CA ASP A 22 -0.05 -0.42 24.32
C ASP A 22 1.10 0.30 23.61
N GLN A 23 1.81 -0.39 22.73
CA GLN A 23 2.80 0.25 21.86
C GLN A 23 2.14 1.29 20.95
N ILE A 24 1.00 0.95 20.32
CA ILE A 24 0.24 1.90 19.50
C ILE A 24 -0.24 3.09 20.33
N ARG A 25 -0.78 2.85 21.54
CA ARG A 25 -1.20 3.92 22.45
C ARG A 25 -0.06 4.87 22.77
N SER A 26 1.16 4.36 22.95
CA SER A 26 2.34 5.19 23.20
C SER A 26 2.67 6.12 22.02
N TYR A 27 2.59 5.63 20.79
CA TYR A 27 2.81 6.46 19.59
C TYR A 27 1.72 7.53 19.38
N LEU A 28 0.51 7.27 19.88
CA LEU A 28 -0.64 8.17 19.74
C LEU A 28 -0.86 9.06 20.98
N TYR A 29 -0.01 8.96 22.00
CA TYR A 29 -0.21 9.63 23.29
C TYR A 29 -0.33 11.16 23.14
N ASP A 30 0.54 11.76 22.31
CA ASP A 30 0.54 13.20 22.04
C ASP A 30 -0.57 13.65 21.07
N TYR A 31 -1.38 12.73 20.56
CA TYR A 31 -2.40 12.97 19.55
C TYR A 31 -3.78 12.40 19.95
N PRO A 32 -4.31 12.78 21.13
CA PRO A 32 -5.54 12.19 21.65
C PRO A 32 -6.73 12.45 20.72
N GLY A 33 -7.45 11.39 20.35
CA GLY A 33 -8.64 11.47 19.51
C GLY A 33 -8.37 11.70 18.01
N LEU A 34 -7.12 11.91 17.60
CA LEU A 34 -6.77 12.13 16.19
C LEU A 34 -6.98 10.86 15.35
N VAL A 35 -6.60 9.70 15.89
CA VAL A 35 -6.65 8.40 15.20
C VAL A 35 -7.54 7.45 15.97
N LYS A 36 -8.59 6.93 15.32
CA LYS A 36 -9.45 5.87 15.85
C LYS A 36 -8.85 4.51 15.49
N THR A 37 -8.48 3.72 16.50
CA THR A 37 -8.04 2.34 16.30
C THR A 37 -9.26 1.42 16.18
N VAL A 38 -9.21 0.47 15.25
CA VAL A 38 -10.24 -0.57 15.06
C VAL A 38 -9.60 -1.95 14.92
N GLY A 39 -10.40 -3.01 15.01
CA GLY A 39 -9.91 -4.36 14.79
C GLY A 39 -9.64 -4.68 13.31
N SER A 40 -8.87 -5.74 13.06
CA SER A 40 -8.52 -6.18 11.70
C SER A 40 -9.72 -6.68 10.88
N GLU A 41 -10.79 -7.08 11.54
CA GLU A 41 -12.05 -7.52 10.94
C GLU A 41 -12.77 -6.39 10.16
N GLU A 42 -12.49 -5.13 10.48
CA GLU A 42 -13.09 -3.97 9.82
C GLU A 42 -12.26 -3.46 8.62
N VAL A 43 -11.10 -4.08 8.31
CA VAL A 43 -10.15 -3.56 7.30
C VAL A 43 -10.81 -3.33 5.94
N TYR A 44 -11.57 -4.29 5.42
CA TYR A 44 -12.20 -4.14 4.11
C TYR A 44 -13.31 -3.08 4.09
N THR A 45 -14.09 -2.97 5.17
CA THR A 45 -15.09 -1.93 5.34
C THR A 45 -14.45 -0.54 5.40
N LEU A 46 -13.32 -0.42 6.10
CA LEU A 46 -12.54 0.81 6.11
C LEU A 46 -11.97 1.14 4.73
N MET A 47 -11.37 0.17 4.04
CA MET A 47 -10.84 0.39 2.69
C MET A 47 -11.93 0.85 1.72
N ALA A 48 -13.11 0.25 1.77
CA ALA A 48 -14.23 0.60 0.89
C ALA A 48 -14.87 1.96 1.20
N SER A 49 -14.68 2.49 2.41
CA SER A 49 -15.28 3.77 2.86
C SER A 49 -14.29 4.93 2.95
N ALA A 50 -12.99 4.66 2.86
CA ALA A 50 -11.94 5.66 2.94
C ALA A 50 -11.79 6.43 1.61
N ASP A 51 -11.45 7.72 1.71
CA ASP A 51 -11.10 8.54 0.53
C ASP A 51 -9.75 8.12 -0.08
N PHE A 52 -8.79 7.77 0.78
CA PHE A 52 -7.48 7.24 0.43
C PHE A 52 -6.82 6.63 1.68
N GLY A 53 -5.71 5.91 1.52
CA GLY A 53 -4.98 5.33 2.65
C GLY A 53 -3.47 5.36 2.54
N ILE A 54 -2.79 5.07 3.64
CA ILE A 54 -1.33 4.92 3.72
C ILE A 54 -1.05 3.48 4.10
N PHE A 55 -0.28 2.77 3.27
CA PHE A 55 -0.04 1.34 3.42
C PHE A 55 1.44 1.02 3.42
N ALA A 56 1.83 0.06 4.27
CA ALA A 56 3.14 -0.57 4.14
C ALA A 56 3.18 -1.42 2.85
N SER A 57 4.35 -1.58 2.24
CA SER A 57 4.52 -2.50 1.10
C SER A 57 4.16 -3.94 1.51
N GLY A 58 3.14 -4.50 0.85
CA GLY A 58 2.57 -5.81 1.17
C GLY A 58 1.28 -6.09 0.39
N THR A 59 0.67 -7.25 0.62
CA THR A 59 -0.55 -7.70 -0.09
C THR A 59 -1.73 -6.74 0.10
N ALA A 60 -1.82 -6.08 1.26
CA ALA A 60 -2.82 -5.06 1.54
C ALA A 60 -2.83 -3.92 0.51
N THR A 61 -1.69 -3.62 -0.14
CA THR A 61 -1.64 -2.61 -1.22
C THR A 61 -2.36 -3.09 -2.49
N LEU A 62 -2.31 -4.38 -2.79
CA LEU A 62 -3.04 -4.97 -3.91
C LEU A 62 -4.52 -5.11 -3.59
N GLU A 63 -4.86 -5.49 -2.36
CA GLU A 63 -6.26 -5.56 -1.91
C GLU A 63 -6.94 -4.18 -1.98
N ALA A 64 -6.26 -3.13 -1.51
CA ALA A 64 -6.74 -1.75 -1.66
C ALA A 64 -6.88 -1.34 -3.13
N ALA A 65 -5.93 -1.75 -3.98
CA ALA A 65 -5.97 -1.49 -5.41
C ALA A 65 -7.17 -2.15 -6.11
N LEU A 66 -7.52 -3.37 -5.73
CA LEU A 66 -8.71 -4.07 -6.24
C LEU A 66 -10.02 -3.38 -5.84
N LEU A 67 -10.02 -2.65 -4.73
CA LEU A 67 -11.14 -1.79 -4.31
C LEU A 67 -11.12 -0.41 -4.97
N GLY A 68 -10.11 -0.10 -5.79
CA GLY A 68 -9.93 1.22 -6.40
C GLY A 68 -9.56 2.33 -5.42
N LEU A 69 -9.13 1.98 -4.19
CA LEU A 69 -8.76 2.92 -3.14
C LEU A 69 -7.40 3.56 -3.47
N PRO A 70 -7.32 4.89 -3.66
CA PRO A 70 -6.03 5.56 -3.80
C PRO A 70 -5.17 5.35 -2.55
N VAL A 71 -3.89 5.01 -2.73
CA VAL A 71 -2.98 4.73 -1.61
C VAL A 71 -1.64 5.44 -1.77
N ILE A 72 -1.01 5.79 -0.65
CA ILE A 72 0.41 6.11 -0.57
C ILE A 72 1.11 4.89 0.00
N VAL A 73 2.05 4.32 -0.75
CA VAL A 73 2.84 3.19 -0.28
C VAL A 73 4.10 3.69 0.40
N ILE A 74 4.31 3.25 1.64
CA ILE A 74 5.49 3.59 2.45
C ILE A 74 6.26 2.33 2.80
N TYR A 75 7.58 2.38 2.75
CA TYR A 75 8.38 1.24 3.20
C TYR A 75 9.81 1.62 3.60
N ARG A 76 10.34 0.93 4.61
CA ARG A 76 11.77 0.93 4.93
C ARG A 76 12.25 -0.52 4.92
N LEU A 77 13.11 -0.88 3.96
CA LEU A 77 13.77 -2.20 4.00
C LEU A 77 14.68 -2.24 5.21
N THR A 78 14.74 -3.40 5.85
CA THR A 78 15.78 -3.65 6.86
C THR A 78 17.16 -3.51 6.22
N LYS A 79 18.17 -3.12 7.02
CA LYS A 79 19.56 -2.97 6.54
C LYS A 79 20.06 -4.27 5.87
N LEU A 80 19.63 -5.43 6.37
CA LEU A 80 19.96 -6.74 5.82
C LEU A 80 19.31 -6.96 4.44
N SER A 81 18.00 -6.70 4.31
CA SER A 81 17.30 -6.80 3.03
C SER A 81 17.90 -5.85 1.99
N ALA A 82 18.23 -4.62 2.37
CA ALA A 82 18.89 -3.64 1.49
C ALA A 82 20.32 -4.05 1.10
N PHE A 83 21.03 -4.75 1.99
CA PHE A 83 22.35 -5.30 1.69
C PHE A 83 22.26 -6.45 0.67
N ILE A 84 21.36 -7.40 0.89
CA ILE A 84 21.11 -8.53 -0.02
C ILE A 84 20.68 -8.02 -1.40
N PHE A 85 19.74 -7.07 -1.46
CA PHE A 85 19.32 -6.46 -2.72
C PHE A 85 20.51 -5.83 -3.47
N ARG A 86 21.38 -5.10 -2.77
CA ARG A 86 22.59 -4.51 -3.39
C ARG A 86 23.62 -5.55 -3.84
N LEU A 87 23.66 -6.74 -3.23
CA LEU A 87 24.54 -7.81 -3.67
C LEU A 87 24.00 -8.51 -4.92
N LEU A 88 22.69 -8.74 -4.99
CA LEU A 88 22.05 -9.53 -6.05
C LEU A 88 21.57 -8.70 -7.24
N ALA A 89 21.31 -7.41 -7.06
CA ALA A 89 20.87 -6.53 -8.14
C ALA A 89 22.00 -6.34 -9.17
N ASN A 90 21.67 -6.43 -10.44
CA ASN A 90 22.60 -6.11 -11.53
C ASN A 90 22.81 -4.58 -11.62
N LYS A 91 23.86 -4.10 -12.30
CA LYS A 91 24.17 -2.66 -12.43
C LYS A 91 22.95 -1.85 -12.90
N GLU A 92 22.24 -2.33 -13.91
CA GLU A 92 21.01 -1.70 -14.42
C GLU A 92 19.88 -1.60 -13.37
N GLN A 93 19.77 -2.58 -12.48
CA GLN A 93 18.74 -2.59 -11.43
C GLN A 93 19.12 -1.71 -10.23
N LYS A 94 20.41 -1.46 -10.02
CA LYS A 94 20.89 -0.53 -8.98
C LYS A 94 20.64 0.93 -9.34
N GLU A 95 20.61 1.24 -10.63
CA GLU A 95 20.38 2.60 -11.14
C GLU A 95 18.88 2.92 -11.29
N LYS A 96 18.02 1.90 -11.43
CA LYS A 96 16.57 2.08 -11.49
C LYS A 96 15.97 2.30 -10.10
N LYS A 97 14.98 3.19 -10.02
CA LYS A 97 14.18 3.36 -8.80
C LYS A 97 13.50 2.02 -8.48
N VAL A 98 13.74 1.51 -7.28
CA VAL A 98 13.11 0.28 -6.81
C VAL A 98 11.61 0.52 -6.68
N ILE A 99 10.82 -0.28 -7.38
CA ILE A 99 9.36 -0.31 -7.24
C ILE A 99 9.04 -1.53 -6.37
N VAL A 100 8.36 -1.31 -5.25
CA VAL A 100 7.92 -2.38 -4.34
C VAL A 100 6.39 -2.44 -4.22
N ALA A 101 5.70 -1.34 -4.49
CA ALA A 101 4.24 -1.31 -4.50
C ALA A 101 3.68 -2.27 -5.55
N LEU A 102 2.93 -3.30 -5.11
CA LEU A 102 2.27 -4.26 -5.99
C LEU A 102 1.44 -3.60 -7.11
N PRO A 103 0.60 -2.57 -6.86
CA PRO A 103 -0.13 -1.91 -7.95
C PRO A 103 0.80 -1.30 -9.02
N ASN A 104 1.94 -0.72 -8.62
CA ASN A 104 2.92 -0.16 -9.56
C ASN A 104 3.63 -1.26 -10.36
N LEU A 105 3.97 -2.38 -9.70
CA LEU A 105 4.59 -3.54 -10.35
C LEU A 105 3.66 -4.17 -11.39
N VAL A 106 2.40 -4.40 -11.04
CA VAL A 106 1.40 -4.98 -11.98
C VAL A 106 1.19 -4.06 -13.19
N LYS A 107 1.21 -2.74 -12.97
CA LYS A 107 1.05 -1.74 -14.04
C LYS A 107 2.35 -1.47 -14.82
N GLY A 108 3.49 -1.95 -14.35
CA GLY A 108 4.81 -1.67 -14.92
C GLY A 108 5.24 -0.20 -14.84
N ARG A 109 4.55 0.64 -14.06
CA ARG A 109 4.83 2.08 -13.89
C ARG A 109 4.31 2.60 -12.56
N GLY A 110 4.79 3.78 -12.16
CA GLY A 110 4.30 4.47 -10.95
C GLY A 110 2.88 5.01 -11.14
N VAL A 111 1.89 4.26 -10.66
CA VAL A 111 0.48 4.66 -10.57
C VAL A 111 0.20 5.32 -9.23
N VAL A 112 0.64 4.71 -8.14
CA VAL A 112 0.47 5.24 -6.78
C VAL A 112 1.76 5.89 -6.27
N PRO A 113 1.66 6.96 -5.45
CA PRO A 113 2.81 7.53 -4.77
C PRO A 113 3.52 6.49 -3.90
N GLU A 114 4.84 6.45 -4.01
CA GLU A 114 5.67 5.46 -3.33
C GLU A 114 6.89 6.14 -2.70
N LEU A 115 6.99 6.04 -1.37
CA LEU A 115 8.04 6.62 -0.54
C LEU A 115 8.82 5.51 0.16
N ILE A 116 10.04 5.27 -0.30
CA ILE A 116 10.88 4.15 0.15
C ILE A 116 12.18 4.68 0.74
N GLN A 117 12.61 4.09 1.86
CA GLN A 117 13.87 4.41 2.52
C GLN A 117 14.02 5.91 2.83
N ASP A 118 14.99 6.57 2.19
CA ASP A 118 15.34 7.96 2.41
C ASP A 118 14.28 8.91 1.83
N ASP A 119 13.47 8.44 0.87
CA ASP A 119 12.30 9.19 0.37
C ASP A 119 11.16 9.24 1.41
N LEU A 120 11.16 8.34 2.40
CA LEU A 120 10.16 8.32 3.47
C LEU A 120 10.54 9.33 4.58
N THR A 121 10.25 10.59 4.28
CA THR A 121 10.32 11.72 5.22
C THR A 121 8.92 12.23 5.57
N VAL A 122 8.82 12.96 6.69
CA VAL A 122 7.54 13.56 7.13
C VAL A 122 7.04 14.57 6.10
N GLU A 123 7.96 15.34 5.51
CA GLU A 123 7.68 16.36 4.50
C GLU A 123 7.17 15.73 3.21
N ALA A 124 7.83 14.67 2.73
CA ALA A 124 7.41 13.96 1.52
C ALA A 124 6.04 13.30 1.72
N LEU A 125 5.83 12.63 2.85
CA LEU A 125 4.55 12.00 3.16
C LEU A 125 3.42 13.03 3.29
N ALA A 126 3.64 14.13 4.02
CA ALA A 126 2.67 15.20 4.15
C ALA A 126 2.33 15.85 2.79
N SER A 127 3.34 15.99 1.91
CA SER A 127 3.13 16.51 0.55
C SER A 127 2.24 15.58 -0.27
N LYS A 128 2.51 14.27 -0.27
CA LYS A 128 1.68 13.28 -0.98
C LYS A 128 0.29 13.11 -0.40
N PHE A 129 0.17 13.24 0.91
CA PHE A 129 -1.13 13.29 1.57
C PHE A 129 -1.96 14.49 1.07
N ARG A 130 -1.36 15.69 1.00
CA ARG A 130 -2.03 16.88 0.45
C ARG A 130 -2.38 16.73 -1.02
N ASP A 131 -1.50 16.14 -1.82
CA ASP A 131 -1.80 15.83 -3.23
C ASP A 131 -3.11 15.02 -3.35
N LEU A 132 -3.28 13.95 -2.55
CA LEU A 132 -4.51 13.15 -2.56
C LEU A 132 -5.72 13.88 -1.95
N LEU A 133 -5.51 14.72 -0.95
CA LEU A 133 -6.60 15.45 -0.30
C LEU A 133 -7.18 16.54 -1.21
N GLU A 134 -6.31 17.34 -1.82
CA GLU A 134 -6.66 18.60 -2.50
C GLU A 134 -6.82 18.44 -4.01
N LYS A 135 -6.01 17.57 -4.65
CA LYS A 135 -6.05 17.39 -6.11
C LYS A 135 -7.03 16.28 -6.48
N LYS A 136 -8.31 16.65 -6.58
CA LYS A 136 -9.40 15.69 -6.87
C LYS A 136 -9.21 14.93 -8.18
N GLU A 137 -8.71 15.56 -9.23
CA GLU A 137 -8.50 14.86 -10.51
C GLU A 137 -7.37 13.85 -10.43
N PHE A 138 -6.25 14.21 -9.79
CA PHE A 138 -5.14 13.28 -9.53
C PHE A 138 -5.60 12.04 -8.75
N THR A 139 -6.43 12.23 -7.73
CA THR A 139 -6.96 11.14 -6.90
C THR A 139 -7.92 10.25 -7.69
N LYS A 140 -8.79 10.85 -8.52
CA LYS A 140 -9.69 10.10 -9.41
C LYS A 140 -8.92 9.31 -10.47
N GLU A 141 -7.86 9.88 -11.02
CA GLU A 141 -7.00 9.20 -11.99
C GLU A 141 -6.34 7.97 -11.37
N ILE A 142 -5.77 8.10 -10.16
CA ILE A 142 -5.24 6.95 -9.41
C ILE A 142 -6.32 5.87 -9.24
N SER A 143 -7.51 6.24 -8.75
CA SER A 143 -8.60 5.27 -8.57
C SER A 143 -8.97 4.56 -9.88
N ARG A 144 -9.08 5.30 -10.99
CA ARG A 144 -9.36 4.74 -12.32
C ARG A 144 -8.29 3.77 -12.78
N GLU A 145 -7.02 4.11 -12.56
CA GLU A 145 -5.89 3.24 -12.89
C GLU A 145 -5.90 1.95 -12.07
N LEU A 146 -6.18 2.06 -10.76
CA LEU A 146 -6.25 0.91 -9.86
C LEU A 146 -7.37 -0.07 -10.25
N LEU A 147 -8.53 0.44 -10.67
CA LEU A 147 -9.67 -0.39 -11.09
C LEU A 147 -9.43 -1.21 -12.36
N GLN A 148 -8.34 -0.96 -13.10
CA GLN A 148 -7.93 -1.79 -14.25
C GLN A 148 -7.01 -2.95 -13.86
N ILE A 149 -6.51 -2.99 -12.62
CA ILE A 149 -5.63 -4.08 -12.15
C ILE A 149 -6.27 -5.47 -12.23
N PRO A 150 -7.57 -5.67 -11.91
CA PRO A 150 -8.20 -6.99 -12.04
C PRO A 150 -8.05 -7.61 -13.43
N GLU A 151 -8.12 -6.80 -14.50
CA GLU A 151 -7.97 -7.26 -15.88
C GLU A 151 -6.55 -7.77 -16.17
N LEU A 152 -5.54 -7.17 -15.53
CA LEU A 152 -4.13 -7.55 -15.67
C LEU A 152 -3.77 -8.81 -14.88
N LEU A 153 -4.48 -9.10 -13.79
CA LEU A 153 -4.27 -10.30 -12.97
C LEU A 153 -4.93 -11.55 -13.58
N GLY A 154 -5.83 -11.36 -14.54
CA GLY A 154 -6.55 -12.44 -15.22
C GLY A 154 -7.77 -12.94 -14.44
N PRO A 155 -8.51 -13.90 -15.00
CA PRO A 155 -9.77 -14.34 -14.43
C PRO A 155 -9.58 -15.14 -13.14
N PRO A 156 -10.60 -15.18 -12.25
CA PRO A 156 -10.63 -16.06 -11.09
C PRO A 156 -10.36 -17.54 -11.45
N GLY A 157 -9.98 -18.35 -10.46
CA GLY A 157 -9.75 -19.80 -10.67
C GLY A 157 -8.30 -20.20 -10.99
N VAL A 158 -7.31 -19.42 -10.55
CA VAL A 158 -5.87 -19.79 -10.67
C VAL A 158 -5.61 -21.18 -10.10
N MET A 159 -6.15 -21.49 -8.91
CA MET A 159 -5.90 -22.77 -8.24
C MET A 159 -6.39 -23.96 -9.07
N GLU A 160 -7.55 -23.82 -9.72
CA GLU A 160 -8.14 -24.89 -10.53
C GLU A 160 -7.39 -25.10 -11.85
N ARG A 161 -6.96 -24.01 -12.49
CA ARG A 161 -6.08 -24.08 -13.67
C ARG A 161 -4.76 -24.76 -13.33
N VAL A 162 -4.14 -24.40 -12.19
CA VAL A 162 -2.89 -25.03 -11.73
C VAL A 162 -3.11 -26.50 -11.40
N ALA A 163 -4.18 -26.85 -10.70
CA ALA A 163 -4.52 -28.24 -10.40
C ALA A 163 -4.67 -29.07 -11.69
N THR A 164 -5.33 -28.51 -12.71
CA THR A 164 -5.51 -29.16 -14.01
C THR A 164 -4.16 -29.42 -14.71
N ILE A 165 -3.25 -28.46 -14.68
CA ILE A 165 -1.90 -28.61 -15.26
C ILE A 165 -1.11 -29.71 -14.53
N VAL A 166 -1.09 -29.68 -13.19
CA VAL A 166 -0.35 -30.66 -12.38
C VAL A 166 -0.87 -32.07 -12.59
N VAL A 167 -2.20 -32.26 -12.62
CA VAL A 167 -2.81 -33.58 -12.90
C VAL A 167 -2.49 -34.03 -14.32
N GLY A 168 -2.53 -33.12 -15.30
CA GLY A 168 -2.18 -33.42 -16.68
C GLY A 168 -0.73 -33.87 -16.87
N GLU A 169 0.23 -33.21 -16.19
CA GLU A 169 1.65 -33.60 -16.23
C GLU A 169 1.92 -34.90 -15.47
N ALA A 170 1.22 -35.17 -14.37
CA ALA A 170 1.38 -36.40 -13.61
C ALA A 170 0.77 -37.65 -14.30
N ALA A 171 -0.07 -37.43 -15.32
CA ALA A 171 -0.65 -38.49 -16.15
C ALA A 171 0.24 -38.89 -17.35
N HIS A 172 1.36 -38.19 -17.55
CA HIS A 172 2.41 -38.48 -18.52
C HIS A 172 3.64 -39.13 -17.85
#